data_AF-A0A2M7L1M7-F1
#
_entry.id   AF-A0A2M7L1M7-F1
#
_cell.length_a   1.000
_cell.length_b   1.000
_cell.length_c   1.000
_cell.angle_alpha   90.00
_cell.angle_beta   90.00
_cell.angle_gamma   90.00
#
_symmetry.space_group_name_H-M   'P 1'
#
loop_
_entity.id
_entity.type
_entity.pdbx_description
1 polymer ?
#
loop_
_entity_poly.entity_id
_entity_poly.type
_entity_poly.pdbx_seq_one_letter_code
_entity_poly.pdbx_strand_id
1 'polypeptide(L)'
;MTVGLDFGTAKCVVTRVNRRTGQPEPLDIDGSASGIVPSALLYQDGSNRPLVGVRAENTDPARAIYSVKPFLGRDLDAMAGAAADALRAIQAERGLSPEQVAGDLFRFLRDKTIEELGELPSAAVLTVPVYANRAAREATR
;
A
#
# COMPACT_ATOMS: atom_id res chain seq x y z
N MET A 1 3.11 6.97 -19.14
CA MET A 1 1.63 6.98 -18.97
C MET A 1 1.27 7.28 -17.52
N THR A 2 0.06 7.76 -17.24
CA THR A 2 -0.42 7.97 -15.86
C THR A 2 -1.30 6.81 -15.41
N VAL A 3 -1.14 6.36 -14.17
CA VAL A 3 -1.99 5.35 -13.53
C VAL A 3 -2.84 5.96 -12.41
N GLY A 4 -3.98 5.35 -12.11
CA GLY A 4 -4.74 5.62 -10.90
C GLY A 4 -4.39 4.59 -9.82
N LEU A 5 -4.26 5.02 -8.57
CA LEU A 5 -4.09 4.13 -7.43
C LEU A 5 -5.16 4.45 -6.39
N ASP A 6 -6.11 3.53 -6.25
CA ASP A 6 -7.01 3.54 -5.12
C ASP A 6 -6.29 2.95 -3.91
N PHE A 7 -5.87 3.80 -2.99
CA PHE A 7 -5.19 3.39 -1.77
C PHE A 7 -6.21 3.26 -0.64
N GLY A 8 -6.86 2.11 -0.52
CA GLY A 8 -7.78 1.85 0.58
C GLY A 8 -7.09 1.33 1.85
N THR A 9 -7.80 1.43 2.97
CA THR A 9 -7.32 0.95 4.28
C THR A 9 -7.07 -0.56 4.27
N ALA A 10 -7.98 -1.34 3.67
CA ALA A 10 -7.90 -2.79 3.64
C ALA A 10 -7.38 -3.35 2.31
N LYS A 11 -7.65 -2.66 1.20
CA LYS A 11 -7.33 -3.12 -0.15
C LYS A 11 -6.93 -1.93 -1.01
N CYS A 12 -6.15 -2.19 -2.04
CA CYS A 12 -5.75 -1.22 -3.03
C CYS A 12 -5.88 -1.80 -4.44
N VAL A 13 -6.00 -0.90 -5.43
CA VAL A 13 -6.13 -1.24 -6.84
C VAL A 13 -5.33 -0.23 -7.67
N VAL A 14 -4.52 -0.71 -8.60
CA VAL A 14 -3.89 0.12 -9.64
C VAL A 14 -4.71 0.01 -10.92
N THR A 15 -5.02 1.14 -11.55
CA THR A 15 -5.81 1.21 -12.78
C THR A 15 -5.06 1.99 -13.87
N ARG A 16 -5.31 1.63 -15.12
CA ARG A 16 -4.91 2.42 -16.30
C ARG A 16 -6.12 2.75 -17.14
N VAL A 17 -6.00 3.77 -17.98
CA VAL A 17 -6.95 3.98 -19.09
C VAL A 17 -6.48 3.17 -20.27
N ASN A 18 -7.31 2.21 -20.72
CA ASN A 18 -7.03 1.44 -21.91
C ASN A 18 -7.05 2.36 -23.14
N ARG A 19 -5.91 2.50 -23.83
CA ARG A 19 -5.79 3.46 -24.95
C ARG A 19 -6.66 3.12 -26.16
N ARG A 20 -7.09 1.87 -26.31
CA ARG A 20 -7.93 1.42 -27.43
C ARG A 20 -9.41 1.69 -27.17
N THR A 21 -9.86 1.45 -25.94
CA THR A 21 -11.29 1.56 -25.59
C THR A 21 -11.66 2.86 -24.87
N GLY A 22 -10.66 3.57 -24.32
CA GLY A 22 -10.85 4.77 -23.49
C GLY A 22 -11.37 4.46 -22.08
N GLN A 23 -11.57 3.20 -21.72
CA GLN A 23 -12.15 2.79 -20.43
C GLN A 23 -11.08 2.54 -19.37
N PRO A 24 -11.38 2.80 -18.08
CA PRO A 24 -10.49 2.38 -16.99
C PRO A 24 -10.52 0.86 -16.84
N GLU A 25 -9.34 0.27 -16.68
CA GLU A 25 -9.18 -1.15 -16.36
C GLU A 25 -8.18 -1.35 -15.22
N PRO A 26 -8.43 -2.28 -14.29
CA PRO A 26 -7.46 -2.66 -13.27
C PRO A 26 -6.26 -3.35 -13.91
N LEU A 27 -5.08 -3.15 -13.33
CA LEU A 27 -3.89 -3.90 -13.68
C LEU A 27 -3.88 -5.24 -12.94
N ASP A 28 -3.40 -6.29 -13.58
CA ASP A 28 -3.06 -7.51 -12.86
C ASP A 28 -1.82 -7.24 -12.01
N ILE A 29 -1.99 -7.30 -10.70
CA ILE A 29 -0.91 -7.11 -9.73
C ILE A 29 -0.72 -8.43 -8.99
N ASP A 30 0.45 -9.05 -9.21
CA ASP A 30 0.86 -10.30 -8.56
C ASP A 30 -0.09 -11.49 -8.84
N GLY A 31 -0.66 -11.56 -10.05
CA GLY A 31 -1.55 -12.66 -10.48
C GLY A 31 -3.01 -12.48 -10.04
N SER A 32 -3.38 -11.29 -9.57
CA SER A 32 -4.76 -10.94 -9.24
C SER A 32 -5.47 -10.40 -10.48
N ALA A 33 -6.25 -11.26 -11.16
CA ALA A 33 -7.06 -10.85 -12.32
C ALA A 33 -8.09 -9.75 -12.00
N SER A 34 -8.48 -9.60 -10.73
CA SER A 34 -9.33 -8.49 -10.27
C SER A 34 -8.58 -7.16 -10.06
N GLY A 35 -7.24 -7.21 -10.04
CA GLY A 35 -6.34 -6.13 -9.65
C GLY A 35 -6.43 -5.70 -8.18
N ILE A 36 -7.21 -6.42 -7.38
CA ILE A 36 -7.37 -6.15 -5.96
C ILE A 36 -6.19 -6.75 -5.21
N VAL A 37 -5.51 -5.89 -4.46
CA VAL A 37 -4.35 -6.25 -3.61
C VAL A 37 -4.69 -5.90 -2.16
N PRO A 38 -4.58 -6.84 -1.21
CA PRO A 38 -4.69 -6.51 0.21
C PRO A 38 -3.66 -5.46 0.64
N SER A 39 -4.09 -4.48 1.43
CA SER A 39 -3.20 -3.50 2.07
C SER A 39 -2.55 -4.12 3.31
N ALA A 40 -1.81 -5.21 3.10
CA ALA A 40 -1.20 -6.04 4.11
C ALA A 40 0.32 -6.15 3.88
N LEU A 41 1.11 -6.04 4.95
CA LEU A 41 2.56 -6.20 4.90
C LEU A 41 3.04 -7.15 6.00
N LEU A 42 3.91 -8.08 5.67
CA LEU A 42 4.53 -8.98 6.63
C LEU A 42 6.05 -8.83 6.56
N TYR A 43 6.65 -8.33 7.64
CA TYR A 43 8.10 -8.25 7.78
C TYR A 43 8.62 -9.55 8.39
N GLN A 44 9.45 -10.26 7.64
CA GLN A 44 10.09 -11.49 8.09
C GLN A 44 11.49 -11.22 8.65
N ASP A 45 11.91 -12.04 9.61
CA ASP A 45 13.22 -11.91 10.24
C ASP A 45 14.33 -12.14 9.21
N GLY A 46 15.36 -11.29 9.22
CA GLY A 46 16.45 -11.33 8.24
C GLY A 46 16.11 -10.81 6.84
N SER A 47 14.86 -10.41 6.56
CA SER A 47 14.50 -9.73 5.31
C SER A 47 14.42 -8.22 5.48
N ASN A 48 15.00 -7.50 4.51
CA ASN A 48 14.89 -6.04 4.39
C ASN A 48 13.64 -5.60 3.62
N ARG A 49 12.94 -6.50 2.92
CA ARG A 49 11.67 -6.20 2.26
C ARG A 49 10.53 -7.05 2.84
N PRO A 50 9.36 -6.45 3.08
CA PRO A 50 8.20 -7.21 3.52
C PRO A 50 7.62 -8.05 2.37
N LEU A 51 6.92 -9.13 2.71
CA LEU A 51 5.89 -9.68 1.84
C LEU A 51 4.72 -8.71 1.84
N VAL A 52 4.01 -8.60 0.71
CA VAL A 52 2.92 -7.64 0.54
C VAL A 52 1.71 -8.33 -0.09
N GLY A 53 0.51 -7.84 0.21
CA GLY A 53 -0.73 -8.34 -0.39
C GLY A 53 -1.08 -9.75 0.06
N VAL A 54 -1.60 -10.56 -0.87
CA VAL A 54 -2.05 -11.94 -0.60
C VAL A 54 -0.95 -12.79 0.00
N ARG A 55 0.31 -12.57 -0.39
CA ARG A 55 1.45 -13.31 0.17
C ARG A 55 1.67 -13.00 1.64
N ALA A 56 1.47 -11.75 2.07
CA ALA A 56 1.55 -11.38 3.48
C ALA A 56 0.44 -12.07 4.28
N GLU A 57 -0.81 -11.98 3.79
CA GLU A 57 -1.99 -12.60 4.43
C GLU A 57 -1.87 -14.12 4.58
N ASN A 58 -1.39 -14.80 3.54
CA ASN A 58 -1.30 -16.27 3.55
C ASN A 58 -0.11 -16.80 4.35
N THR A 59 0.95 -16.02 4.50
CA THR A 59 2.18 -16.51 5.16
C THR A 59 2.06 -16.48 6.68
N ASP A 60 1.64 -15.33 7.24
CA ASP A 60 1.39 -15.19 8.67
C ASP A 60 0.36 -14.08 8.91
N PRO A 61 -0.95 -14.41 8.87
CA PRO A 61 -2.00 -13.41 8.98
C PRO A 61 -2.02 -12.74 10.35
N ALA A 62 -1.48 -13.39 11.40
CA ALA A 62 -1.47 -12.86 12.76
C ALA A 62 -0.36 -11.80 12.95
N ARG A 63 0.78 -11.97 12.28
CA ARG A 63 1.89 -10.98 12.29
C ARG A 63 1.79 -9.93 11.19
N ALA A 64 0.94 -10.12 10.18
CA ALA A 64 0.78 -9.16 9.11
C ALA A 64 0.20 -7.82 9.64
N ILE A 65 0.77 -6.72 9.15
CA ILE A 65 0.32 -5.36 9.42
C ILE A 65 -0.78 -5.03 8.41
N TYR A 66 -1.94 -4.67 8.92
CA TYR A 66 -3.06 -4.19 8.13
C TYR A 66 -3.33 -2.72 8.43
N SER A 67 -4.10 -2.07 7.55
CA SER A 67 -4.68 -0.75 7.85
C SER A 67 -3.64 0.32 8.20
N VAL A 68 -2.58 0.45 7.41
CA VAL A 68 -1.57 1.52 7.62
C VAL A 68 -2.11 2.92 7.28
N LYS A 69 -3.06 3.02 6.33
CA LYS A 69 -3.62 4.30 5.83
C LYS A 69 -4.10 5.27 6.92
N PRO A 70 -4.87 4.86 7.94
CA PRO A 70 -5.39 5.76 8.97
C PRO A 70 -4.31 6.38 9.87
N PHE A 71 -3.08 5.87 9.84
CA PHE A 71 -1.96 6.34 10.66
C PHE A 71 -1.10 7.41 9.96
N LEU A 72 -1.28 7.60 8.65
CA LEU A 72 -0.47 8.55 7.88
C LEU A 72 -0.70 9.99 8.35
N GLY A 73 0.40 10.68 8.69
CA GLY A 73 0.35 12.07 9.15
C GLY A 73 -0.33 12.23 10.51
N ARG A 74 -0.37 11.18 11.32
CA ARG A 74 -0.89 11.19 12.69
C ARG A 74 0.19 10.72 13.66
N ASP A 75 0.06 11.16 14.90
CA ASP A 75 0.89 10.68 15.98
C ASP A 75 0.48 9.23 16.34
N LEU A 76 1.40 8.29 16.13
CA LEU A 76 1.19 6.87 16.41
C LEU A 76 0.93 6.63 17.91
N ASP A 77 1.55 7.40 18.79
CA ASP A 77 1.39 7.25 20.24
C ASP A 77 0.00 7.67 20.72
N ALA A 78 -0.67 8.55 19.98
CA ALA A 78 -2.04 8.99 20.25
C ALA A 78 -3.13 8.02 19.71
N MET A 79 -2.74 6.94 19.02
CA MET A 79 -3.67 5.98 18.43
C MET A 79 -3.75 4.67 19.23
N ALA A 80 -4.86 3.93 19.10
CA ALA A 80 -5.07 2.68 19.84
C ALA A 80 -5.59 1.56 18.93
N GLY A 81 -5.47 0.33 19.41
CA GLY A 81 -5.95 -0.88 18.75
C GLY A 81 -4.84 -1.67 18.06
N ALA A 82 -5.18 -2.89 17.63
CA ALA A 82 -4.20 -3.87 17.16
C ALA A 82 -3.29 -3.37 16.02
N ALA A 83 -3.82 -2.56 15.09
CA ALA A 83 -3.00 -1.98 14.01
C ALA A 83 -1.97 -0.96 14.53
N ALA A 84 -2.33 -0.18 15.57
CA ALA A 84 -1.40 0.74 16.21
C ALA A 84 -0.29 -0.02 16.93
N ASP A 85 -0.66 -1.07 17.65
CA ASP A 85 0.29 -1.91 18.40
C ASP A 85 1.26 -2.64 17.46
N ALA A 86 0.77 -3.15 16.33
CA ALA A 86 1.61 -3.76 15.30
C ALA A 86 2.59 -2.76 14.68
N LEU A 87 2.15 -1.53 14.38
CA LEU A 87 3.02 -0.48 13.86
C LEU A 87 4.06 -0.03 14.88
N ARG A 88 3.73 0.05 16.18
CA ARG A 88 4.70 0.35 17.24
C ARG A 88 5.75 -0.74 17.38
N ALA A 89 5.35 -2.01 17.32
CA ALA A 89 6.30 -3.12 17.33
C ALA A 89 7.29 -3.00 16.16
N ILE A 90 6.79 -2.69 14.97
CA ILE A 90 7.63 -2.48 13.77
C ILE A 90 8.54 -1.27 13.91
N GLN A 91 8.05 -0.18 14.50
CA GLN A 91 8.87 0.99 14.79
C GLN A 91 9.98 0.67 15.80
N ALA A 92 9.69 -0.11 16.85
CA ALA A 92 10.67 -0.50 17.86
C ALA A 92 11.71 -1.50 17.30
N GLU A 93 11.27 -2.49 16.53
CA GLU A 93 12.13 -3.54 15.99
C GLU A 93 12.97 -3.07 14.80
N ARG A 94 12.42 -2.20 13.95
CA ARG A 94 13.01 -1.86 12.64
C ARG A 94 13.22 -0.35 12.43
N GLY A 95 12.75 0.49 13.33
CA GLY A 95 12.84 1.95 13.18
C GLY A 95 11.97 2.51 12.06
N LEU A 96 10.97 1.77 11.58
CA LEU A 96 10.12 2.18 10.46
C LEU A 96 8.88 2.93 10.95
N SER A 97 8.63 4.13 10.42
CA SER A 97 7.41 4.88 10.64
C SER A 97 6.22 4.33 9.83
N PRO A 98 4.97 4.69 10.16
CA PRO A 98 3.80 4.33 9.36
C PRO A 98 3.93 4.75 7.88
N GLU A 99 4.52 5.92 7.60
CA GLU A 99 4.79 6.41 6.25
C GLU A 99 5.80 5.52 5.53
N GLN A 100 6.85 5.05 6.21
CA GLN A 100 7.83 4.14 5.60
C GLN A 100 7.21 2.77 5.30
N VAL A 101 6.35 2.26 6.19
CA VAL A 101 5.59 1.02 5.99
C VAL A 101 4.63 1.15 4.80
N ALA A 102 3.90 2.26 4.68
CA ALA A 102 3.08 2.54 3.50
C ALA A 102 3.93 2.71 2.23
N GLY A 103 5.12 3.28 2.35
CA GLY A 103 6.09 3.38 1.27
C GLY A 103 6.52 2.02 0.72
N ASP A 104 6.66 0.99 1.57
CA ASP A 104 6.94 -0.37 1.10
C ASP A 104 5.79 -0.98 0.31
N LEU A 105 4.54 -0.73 0.70
CA LEU A 105 3.36 -1.10 -0.09
C LEU A 105 3.37 -0.40 -1.45
N PHE A 106 3.65 0.91 -1.48
CA PHE A 106 3.71 1.66 -2.74
C PHE A 106 4.85 1.21 -3.65
N ARG A 107 6.02 0.87 -3.09
CA ARG A 107 7.13 0.28 -3.86
C ARG A 107 6.71 -1.04 -4.49
N PHE A 108 6.08 -1.93 -3.72
CA PHE A 108 5.56 -3.18 -4.25
C PHE A 108 4.57 -2.96 -5.40
N LEU A 109 3.56 -2.10 -5.20
CA LEU A 109 2.56 -1.79 -6.23
C LEU A 109 3.20 -1.20 -7.49
N ARG A 110 4.17 -0.29 -7.32
CA ARG A 110 4.93 0.29 -8.43
C ARG A 110 5.69 -0.78 -9.20
N ASP A 111 6.44 -1.61 -8.49
CA ASP A 111 7.30 -2.62 -9.12
C ASP A 111 6.44 -3.63 -9.91
N LYS A 112 5.31 -4.08 -9.34
CA LYS A 112 4.34 -4.94 -10.04
C LYS A 112 3.64 -4.24 -11.20
N THR A 113 3.35 -2.95 -11.08
CA THR A 113 2.81 -2.16 -12.19
C THR A 113 3.80 -2.08 -13.34
N ILE A 114 5.11 -1.94 -13.07
CA ILE A 114 6.15 -1.93 -14.10
C ILE A 114 6.23 -3.29 -14.78
N GLU A 115 6.18 -4.38 -14.01
CA GLU A 115 6.15 -5.75 -14.55
C GLU A 115 4.97 -5.96 -15.51
N GLU A 116 3.76 -5.55 -15.12
CA GLU A 116 2.54 -5.70 -15.93
C GLU A 116 2.51 -4.78 -17.16
N LEU A 117 3.03 -3.55 -17.05
CA LEU A 117 3.02 -2.59 -18.16
C LEU A 117 4.20 -2.74 -19.12
N GLY A 118 5.31 -3.33 -18.66
CA GLY A 118 6.59 -3.35 -19.38
C GLY A 118 7.30 -1.98 -19.44
N GLU A 119 6.75 -0.95 -18.78
CA GLU A 119 7.32 0.40 -18.72
C GLU A 119 7.02 1.09 -17.39
N LEU A 120 7.84 2.09 -17.03
CA LEU A 120 7.62 2.92 -15.85
C LEU A 120 6.51 3.96 -16.09
N PRO A 121 5.45 4.00 -15.26
CA PRO A 121 4.49 5.10 -15.32
C PRO A 121 5.16 6.45 -15.05
N SER A 122 4.74 7.48 -15.78
CA SER A 122 5.26 8.83 -15.64
C SER A 122 4.70 9.56 -14.41
N ALA A 123 3.52 9.14 -13.94
CA ALA A 123 2.85 9.68 -12.76
C ALA A 123 1.80 8.70 -12.23
N ALA A 124 1.41 8.88 -10.97
CA ALA A 124 0.27 8.22 -10.36
C ALA A 124 -0.68 9.26 -9.76
N VAL A 125 -1.98 9.03 -9.91
CA VAL A 125 -3.03 9.79 -9.22
C VAL A 125 -3.53 8.92 -8.07
N LEU A 126 -3.34 9.38 -6.83
CA LEU A 126 -3.68 8.62 -5.63
C LEU A 126 -5.01 9.09 -5.02
N THR A 127 -5.85 8.16 -4.58
CA THR A 127 -7.08 8.49 -3.85
C THR A 127 -6.78 8.81 -2.39
N VAL A 128 -7.45 9.84 -1.88
CA VAL A 128 -7.45 10.19 -0.45
C VAL A 128 -8.89 10.41 0.03
N PRO A 129 -9.22 10.07 1.29
CA PRO A 129 -10.55 10.35 1.83
C PRO A 129 -10.87 11.85 1.79
N VAL A 130 -12.11 12.20 1.49
CA VAL A 130 -12.56 13.61 1.42
C VAL A 130 -12.29 14.35 2.73
N TYR A 131 -12.46 13.67 3.87
CA TYR A 131 -12.23 14.19 5.21
C TYR A 131 -10.76 14.17 5.66
N ALA A 132 -9.82 13.70 4.83
CA ALA A 132 -8.40 13.70 5.18
C ALA A 132 -7.89 15.12 5.36
N ASN A 133 -7.29 15.39 6.52
CA ASN A 133 -6.65 16.67 6.82
C ASN A 133 -5.39 16.87 5.97
N ARG A 134 -4.81 18.07 6.01
CA ARG A 134 -3.62 18.41 5.23
C ARG A 134 -2.43 17.50 5.54
N ALA A 135 -2.18 17.21 6.81
CA ALA A 135 -1.07 16.35 7.23
C ALA A 135 -1.18 14.94 6.65
N ALA A 136 -2.37 14.32 6.68
CA ALA A 136 -2.61 13.01 6.09
C ALA A 136 -2.43 13.01 4.56
N ARG A 137 -2.85 14.10 3.88
CA ARG A 137 -2.65 14.26 2.42
C ARG A 137 -1.17 14.42 2.08
N GLU A 138 -0.43 15.22 2.85
CA GLU A 138 1.01 15.42 2.67
C GLU A 138 1.80 14.13 2.97
N ALA A 139 1.47 13.42 4.03
CA ALA A 139 2.11 12.14 4.38
C ALA A 139 1.83 11.01 3.37
N THR A 140 0.72 11.11 2.64
CA THR A 140 0.37 10.16 1.57
C THR A 140 1.08 10.46 0.24
N ARG A 141 1.55 11.70 0.04
CA ARG A 141 2.16 12.18 -1.21
C ARG A 141 3.64 11.83 -1.30
#